data_AF-E6QS97-F1
#
_entry.id   AF-E6QS97-F1
#
_cell.length_a   1.000
_cell.length_b   1.000
_cell.length_c   1.000
_cell.angle_alpha   90.00
_cell.angle_beta   90.00
_cell.angle_gamma   90.00
#
_symmetry.space_group_name_H-M   'P 1'
#
loop_
_entity.id
_entity.type
_entity.pdbx_description
1 polymer ?
#
loop_
_entity_poly.entity_id
_entity_poly.type
_entity_poly.pdbx_seq_one_letter_code
_entity_poly.pdbx_strand_id
1 'polypeptide(L)'
;MLRKGDTLVVWKLDRLGRSVKNLVDLISELHKQGVQFKSLTDAIDTGTPSGSFFFHVMDSLAEMERELTVERTRAGLEVARKLGRTGGRKRKMTDSKIESAKKLLANGVPPCDVAHNLGVSVPTLYRWIPASANP
;
A
#
# COMPACT_ATOMS: atom_id res chain seq x y z
N MET A 1 -6.86 21.73 19.19
CA MET A 1 -6.39 20.46 19.81
C MET A 1 -7.44 20.06 20.84
N LEU A 2 -7.89 18.81 20.78
CA LEU A 2 -8.80 18.22 21.79
C LEU A 2 -8.03 18.03 23.10
N ARG A 3 -8.70 18.26 24.22
CA ARG A 3 -8.15 18.15 25.58
C ARG A 3 -8.85 17.04 26.33
N LYS A 4 -8.20 16.55 27.39
CA LYS A 4 -8.79 15.58 28.31
C LYS A 4 -10.15 16.09 28.82
N GLY A 5 -11.20 15.27 28.69
CA GLY A 5 -12.57 15.63 29.04
C GLY A 5 -13.43 16.13 27.88
N ASP A 6 -12.84 16.43 26.72
CA ASP A 6 -13.61 16.77 25.52
C ASP A 6 -14.28 15.52 24.92
N THR A 7 -15.36 15.73 24.16
CA THR A 7 -16.04 14.67 23.40
C THR A 7 -16.02 14.99 21.92
N LEU A 8 -15.41 14.12 21.12
CA LEU A 8 -15.49 14.17 19.67
C LEU A 8 -16.84 13.59 19.22
N VAL A 9 -17.72 14.46 18.72
CA VAL A 9 -19.03 14.07 18.20
C VAL A 9 -18.99 14.07 16.68
N VAL A 10 -19.43 12.97 16.08
CA VAL A 10 -19.59 12.84 14.62
C VAL A 10 -20.99 12.43 14.23
N TRP A 11 -21.41 12.82 13.03
CA TRP A 11 -22.70 12.40 12.50
C TRP A 11 -22.77 10.88 12.33
N LYS A 12 -21.77 10.29 11.66
CA LYS A 12 -21.69 8.86 11.32
C LYS A 12 -20.23 8.41 11.25
N LEU A 13 -19.96 7.15 11.59
CA LEU A 13 -18.60 6.56 11.65
C LEU A 13 -17.84 6.62 10.31
N ASP A 14 -18.53 6.55 9.17
CA ASP A 14 -17.90 6.58 7.84
C ASP A 14 -17.21 7.92 7.53
N ARG A 15 -17.49 8.97 8.30
CA ARG A 15 -16.90 10.31 8.10
C ARG A 15 -15.51 10.47 8.70
N LEU A 16 -15.04 9.52 9.50
CA LEU A 16 -13.76 9.61 10.22
C LEU A 16 -12.63 8.82 9.57
N GLY A 17 -12.94 7.86 8.70
CA GLY A 17 -11.91 7.01 8.12
C GLY A 17 -12.40 6.23 6.92
N ARG A 18 -11.46 5.92 6.02
CA ARG A 18 -11.69 5.02 4.87
C ARG A 18 -11.52 3.54 5.23
N SER A 19 -11.14 3.24 6.47
CA SER A 19 -10.91 1.89 6.97
C SER A 19 -11.35 1.83 8.43
N VAL A 20 -12.00 0.73 8.81
CA VAL A 20 -12.40 0.44 10.19
C VAL A 20 -11.17 0.44 11.11
N LYS A 21 -10.04 -0.11 10.66
CA LYS A 21 -8.78 -0.07 11.41
C LYS A 21 -8.34 1.34 11.77
N ASN A 22 -8.28 2.24 10.78
CA ASN A 22 -7.86 3.63 11.03
C ASN A 22 -8.80 4.34 12.01
N LEU A 23 -10.09 4.04 11.93
CA LEU A 23 -11.09 4.57 12.84
C LEU A 23 -10.86 4.07 14.26
N VAL A 24 -10.53 2.78 14.39
CA VAL A 24 -10.28 2.21 15.70
C VAL A 24 -8.99 2.77 16.31
N ASP A 25 -7.90 2.80 15.54
CA ASP A 25 -6.63 3.37 15.96
C ASP A 25 -6.82 4.82 16.49
N LEU A 26 -7.59 5.63 15.76
CA LEU A 26 -7.92 7.00 16.15
C LEU A 26 -8.69 7.08 17.48
N ILE A 27 -9.74 6.28 17.63
CA ILE A 27 -10.58 6.31 18.84
C ILE A 27 -9.80 5.77 20.05
N SER A 28 -8.98 4.73 19.86
CA SER A 28 -8.06 4.23 20.89
C SER A 28 -7.06 5.30 21.34
N GLU A 29 -6.56 6.12 20.41
CA GLU A 29 -5.69 7.24 20.73
C GLU A 29 -6.42 8.37 21.46
N LEU A 30 -7.65 8.71 21.04
CA LEU A 30 -8.51 9.65 21.76
C LEU A 30 -8.80 9.17 23.19
N HIS A 31 -9.08 7.89 23.37
CA HIS A 31 -9.32 7.29 24.68
C HIS A 31 -8.09 7.40 25.59
N LYS A 32 -6.87 7.14 25.07
CA LYS A 32 -5.61 7.35 25.80
C LYS A 32 -5.40 8.81 26.22
N GLN A 33 -5.89 9.75 25.42
CA GLN A 33 -5.87 11.19 25.75
C GLN A 33 -6.99 11.61 26.71
N GLY A 34 -7.87 10.68 27.09
CA GLY A 34 -9.04 10.94 27.93
C GLY A 34 -10.11 11.77 27.21
N VAL A 35 -10.17 11.67 25.89
CA VAL A 35 -11.19 12.27 25.02
C VAL A 35 -12.25 11.21 24.74
N GLN A 36 -13.52 11.57 24.91
CA GLN A 36 -14.63 10.67 24.60
C GLN A 36 -15.00 10.75 23.12
N PHE A 37 -15.56 9.67 22.60
CA PHE A 37 -16.01 9.58 21.22
C PHE A 37 -17.49 9.20 21.16
N LYS A 38 -18.26 9.94 20.34
CA LYS A 38 -19.70 9.75 20.15
C LYS A 38 -20.12 9.84 18.69
N SER A 39 -20.88 8.86 18.20
CA SER A 39 -21.56 8.95 16.92
C SER A 39 -23.07 9.17 17.10
N LEU A 40 -23.65 10.06 16.29
CA LEU A 40 -25.07 10.42 16.38
C LEU A 40 -25.99 9.41 15.71
N THR A 41 -25.60 8.88 14.55
CA THR A 41 -26.43 7.89 13.82
C THR A 41 -26.16 6.44 14.19
N ASP A 42 -24.93 6.10 14.60
CA ASP A 42 -24.58 4.71 14.94
C ASP A 42 -24.75 4.42 16.45
N ALA A 43 -25.23 5.40 17.23
CA ALA A 43 -25.47 5.31 18.68
C ALA A 43 -24.29 4.76 19.50
N ILE A 44 -23.06 4.93 19.01
CA ILE A 44 -21.85 4.49 19.71
C ILE A 44 -21.38 5.62 20.60
N ASP A 45 -21.39 5.39 21.91
CA ASP A 45 -20.85 6.29 22.91
C ASP A 45 -19.78 5.59 23.75
N THR A 46 -18.51 5.88 23.43
CA THR A 46 -17.35 5.29 24.12
C THR A 46 -17.16 5.81 25.55
N GLY A 47 -17.95 6.81 25.97
CA GLY A 47 -18.04 7.24 27.37
C GLY A 47 -18.76 6.23 28.26
N THR A 48 -19.51 5.28 27.68
CA THR A 48 -20.23 4.24 28.42
C THR A 48 -19.46 2.92 28.42
N PRO A 49 -19.53 2.10 29.50
CA PRO A 49 -18.90 0.77 29.53
C PRO A 49 -19.36 -0.12 28.36
N SER A 50 -20.65 -0.08 28.02
CA SER A 50 -21.23 -0.84 26.91
C SER A 50 -20.69 -0.40 25.55
N GLY A 51 -20.58 0.91 25.31
CA GLY A 51 -20.03 1.44 24.06
C GLY A 51 -18.54 1.19 23.93
N SER A 52 -17.79 1.27 25.04
CA SER A 52 -16.37 0.88 25.07
C SER A 52 -16.20 -0.61 24.77
N PHE A 53 -16.99 -1.51 25.37
CA PHE A 53 -16.93 -2.94 25.07
C PHE A 53 -17.26 -3.24 23.60
N PHE A 54 -18.38 -2.71 23.10
CA PHE A 54 -18.78 -2.92 21.70
C PHE A 54 -17.70 -2.45 20.73
N PHE A 55 -17.06 -1.33 21.05
CA PHE A 55 -15.96 -0.80 20.26
C PHE A 55 -14.74 -1.73 20.25
N HIS A 56 -14.31 -2.29 21.38
CA HIS A 56 -13.22 -3.27 21.43
C HIS A 56 -13.55 -4.56 20.63
N VAL A 57 -14.80 -5.02 20.68
CA VAL A 57 -15.25 -6.17 19.87
C VAL A 57 -15.15 -5.83 18.37
N MET A 58 -15.60 -4.64 17.96
CA MET A 58 -15.50 -4.18 16.58
C MET A 58 -14.03 -4.04 16.13
N ASP A 59 -13.14 -3.62 17.02
CA ASP A 59 -11.69 -3.59 16.77
C ASP A 59 -11.15 -4.98 16.45
N SER A 60 -11.39 -5.93 17.34
CA SER A 60 -10.90 -7.31 17.18
C SER A 60 -11.47 -7.95 15.90
N LEU A 61 -12.73 -7.66 15.57
CA LEU A 61 -13.34 -8.11 14.31
C LEU A 61 -12.66 -7.48 13.10
N ALA A 62 -12.35 -6.18 13.14
CA ALA A 62 -11.67 -5.49 12.04
C ALA A 62 -10.24 -6.01 11.82
N GLU A 63 -9.52 -6.33 12.89
CA GLU A 63 -8.20 -6.95 12.83
C GLU A 63 -8.27 -8.35 12.20
N MET A 64 -9.23 -9.18 12.64
CA MET A 64 -9.45 -10.52 12.09
C MET A 64 -9.81 -10.49 10.59
N GLU A 65 -10.73 -9.61 10.17
CA GLU A 65 -11.11 -9.44 8.76
C GLU A 65 -9.89 -9.05 7.89
N ARG A 66 -9.04 -8.17 8.41
CA ARG A 66 -7.82 -7.76 7.73
C ARG A 66 -6.84 -8.93 7.58
N GLU A 67 -6.66 -9.71 8.63
CA GLU A 67 -5.79 -10.88 8.62
C GLU A 67 -6.27 -11.94 7.62
N LEU A 68 -7.57 -12.26 7.63
CA LEU A 68 -8.21 -13.16 6.67
C LEU A 68 -8.05 -12.67 5.22
N THR A 69 -8.18 -11.37 4.98
CA THR A 69 -7.99 -10.79 3.64
C THR A 69 -6.54 -10.96 3.17
N VAL A 70 -5.57 -10.74 4.06
CA VAL A 70 -4.14 -10.93 3.76
C VAL A 70 -3.85 -12.41 3.49
N GLU A 71 -4.37 -13.30 4.32
CA GLU A 71 -4.20 -14.75 4.18
C GLU A 71 -4.72 -15.25 2.84
N ARG A 72 -5.98 -14.91 2.49
CA ARG A 72 -6.58 -15.27 1.20
C ARG A 72 -5.79 -14.72 0.02
N THR A 73 -5.31 -13.49 0.13
CA THR A 73 -4.49 -12.87 -0.93
C THR A 73 -3.18 -13.62 -1.12
N ARG A 74 -2.50 -14.01 -0.03
CA ARG A 74 -1.26 -14.79 -0.08
C ARG A 74 -1.49 -16.18 -0.68
N ALA A 75 -2.54 -16.87 -0.26
CA ALA A 75 -2.93 -18.17 -0.82
C ALA A 75 -3.18 -18.07 -2.34
N GLY A 76 -3.93 -17.05 -2.78
CA GLY A 76 -4.17 -16.81 -4.21
C GLY A 76 -2.90 -16.50 -5.00
N LEU A 77 -1.98 -15.70 -4.43
CA LEU A 77 -0.69 -15.40 -5.05
C LEU A 77 0.21 -16.65 -5.16
N GLU A 78 0.19 -17.54 -4.17
CA GLU A 78 0.95 -18.78 -4.20
C GLU A 78 0.46 -19.71 -5.32
N VAL A 79 -0.86 -19.87 -5.46
CA VAL A 79 -1.47 -20.64 -6.55
C VAL A 79 -1.11 -20.02 -7.91
N ALA A 80 -1.24 -18.70 -8.06
CA ALA A 80 -0.85 -18.01 -9.29
C ALA A 80 0.63 -18.21 -9.63
N ARG A 81 1.51 -18.23 -8.62
CA ARG A 81 2.95 -18.46 -8.79
C ARG A 81 3.25 -19.90 -9.21
N LYS A 82 2.55 -20.89 -8.63
CA LYS A 82 2.60 -22.30 -9.06
C LYS A 82 2.17 -22.48 -10.52
N LEU A 83 1.20 -21.69 -10.98
CA LEU A 83 0.78 -21.62 -12.39
C LEU A 83 1.71 -20.79 -13.28
N GLY A 84 2.88 -20.37 -12.79
CA GLY A 84 3.90 -19.64 -13.56
C GLY A 84 3.71 -18.12 -13.63
N ARG A 85 2.70 -17.54 -12.97
CA ARG A 85 2.53 -16.07 -12.90
C ARG A 85 3.45 -15.49 -11.82
N THR A 86 4.48 -14.77 -12.23
CA THR A 86 5.47 -14.17 -11.30
C THR A 86 4.98 -12.88 -10.63
N GLY A 87 3.99 -12.20 -11.21
CA GLY A 87 3.49 -10.90 -10.73
C GLY A 87 4.45 -9.73 -10.98
N GLY A 88 4.14 -8.56 -10.40
CA GLY A 88 4.99 -7.36 -10.48
C GLY A 88 4.92 -6.57 -11.80
N ARG A 89 5.72 -5.50 -11.88
CA ARG A 89 5.79 -4.62 -13.06
C ARG A 89 6.48 -5.36 -14.22
N LYS A 90 5.82 -5.45 -15.38
CA LYS A 90 6.41 -6.03 -16.59
C LYS A 90 7.71 -5.31 -16.96
N ARG A 91 8.73 -6.09 -17.34
CA ARG A 91 10.02 -5.56 -17.80
C ARG A 91 9.82 -4.74 -19.08
N LYS A 92 10.36 -3.53 -19.13
CA LYS A 92 10.37 -2.69 -20.35
C LYS A 92 11.45 -3.11 -21.35
N MET A 93 12.51 -3.76 -20.85
CA MET A 93 13.63 -4.25 -21.64
C MET A 93 13.36 -5.71 -22.00
N THR A 94 13.38 -6.01 -23.30
CA THR A 94 13.26 -7.35 -23.89
C THR A 94 14.59 -7.73 -24.52
N ASP A 95 14.81 -9.03 -24.77
CA ASP A 95 16.07 -9.50 -25.37
C ASP A 95 16.34 -8.82 -26.72
N SER A 96 15.30 -8.63 -27.54
CA SER A 96 15.39 -7.86 -28.79
C SER A 96 15.85 -6.41 -28.58
N LYS A 97 15.39 -5.73 -27.52
CA LYS A 97 15.83 -4.37 -27.18
C LYS A 97 17.26 -4.35 -26.64
N ILE A 98 17.69 -5.38 -25.92
CA ILE A 98 19.08 -5.53 -25.47
C ILE A 98 20.01 -5.67 -26.66
N GLU A 99 19.67 -6.55 -27.62
CA GLU A 99 20.47 -6.73 -28.84
C GLU A 99 20.51 -5.47 -29.70
N SER A 100 19.38 -4.77 -29.83
CA SER A 100 19.32 -3.48 -30.52
C SER A 100 20.18 -2.41 -29.84
N ALA A 101 20.14 -2.35 -28.50
CA ALA A 101 20.95 -1.43 -27.72
C ALA A 101 22.45 -1.69 -27.90
N LYS A 102 22.89 -2.95 -27.84
CA LYS A 102 24.30 -3.33 -28.06
C LYS A 102 24.80 -2.89 -29.44
N LYS A 103 24.00 -3.11 -30.50
CA LYS A 103 24.35 -2.69 -31.86
C LYS A 103 24.49 -1.17 -31.98
N LEU A 104 23.55 -0.42 -31.41
CA LEU A 104 23.59 1.05 -31.45
C LEU A 104 24.79 1.61 -30.67
N LEU A 105 25.12 1.02 -29.51
CA LEU A 105 26.29 1.39 -28.73
C LEU A 105 27.59 1.04 -29.45
N ALA A 106 27.68 -0.12 -30.10
CA ALA A 106 28.83 -0.52 -30.91
C ALA A 106 29.06 0.41 -32.12
N ASN A 107 27.97 0.96 -32.67
CA ASN A 107 28.02 1.95 -33.74
C ASN A 107 28.34 3.38 -33.24
N GLY A 108 28.66 3.56 -31.95
CA GLY A 108 29.08 4.83 -31.37
C GLY A 108 27.95 5.80 -31.03
N VAL A 109 26.68 5.36 -31.03
CA VAL A 109 25.55 6.22 -30.65
C VAL A 109 25.60 6.52 -29.14
N PRO A 110 25.42 7.78 -28.70
CA PRO A 110 25.44 8.14 -27.29
C PRO A 110 24.39 7.35 -26.48
N PRO A 111 24.73 6.87 -25.25
CA PRO A 111 23.80 6.09 -24.42
C PRO A 111 22.47 6.79 -24.10
N CYS A 112 22.45 8.12 -24.07
CA CYS A 112 21.24 8.91 -23.89
C CYS A 112 20.24 8.71 -25.05
N ASP A 113 20.74 8.79 -26.28
CA ASP A 113 19.95 8.66 -27.49
C ASP A 113 19.47 7.22 -27.68
N VAL A 114 20.32 6.24 -27.34
CA VAL A 114 19.94 4.82 -27.32
C VAL A 114 18.79 4.57 -26.34
N ALA A 115 18.86 5.14 -25.13
CA ALA A 115 17.80 5.00 -24.14
C ALA A 115 16.48 5.65 -24.60
N HIS A 116 16.57 6.86 -25.18
CA HIS A 116 15.42 7.57 -25.74
C HIS A 116 14.74 6.76 -26.85
N ASN A 117 15.52 6.28 -27.83
CA ASN A 117 15.02 5.52 -28.97
C ASN A 117 14.35 4.20 -28.55
N LEU A 118 14.82 3.56 -27.48
CA LEU A 118 14.25 2.32 -26.95
C LEU A 118 13.08 2.53 -25.97
N GLY A 119 12.78 3.79 -25.63
CA GLY A 119 11.70 4.17 -24.70
C GLY A 119 11.98 3.77 -23.24
N VAL A 120 13.26 3.73 -22.86
CA VAL A 120 13.73 3.37 -21.51
C VAL A 120 14.55 4.51 -20.90
N SER A 121 14.67 4.55 -19.58
CA SER A 121 15.55 5.53 -18.93
C SER A 121 17.01 5.11 -19.03
N VAL A 122 17.94 6.08 -19.03
CA VAL A 122 19.39 5.81 -19.04
C VAL A 122 19.84 4.86 -17.91
N PRO A 123 19.35 5.01 -16.65
CA PRO A 123 19.64 4.03 -15.60
C PRO A 123 19.09 2.63 -15.90
N THR A 124 17.96 2.53 -16.62
CA THR A 124 17.45 1.24 -17.06
C THR A 124 18.38 0.63 -18.10
N LEU A 125 18.88 1.40 -19.06
CA LEU A 125 19.86 0.92 -20.04
C LEU A 125 21.11 0.38 -19.36
N TYR A 126 21.74 1.15 -18.46
CA TYR A 126 22.98 0.73 -17.79
C TYR A 126 22.82 -0.46 -16.84
N ARG A 127 21.64 -0.64 -16.24
CA ARG A 127 21.34 -1.82 -15.42
C ARG A 127 21.38 -3.12 -16.23
N TRP A 128 21.12 -3.07 -17.53
CA TRP A 128 21.18 -4.23 -18.42
C TRP A 128 22.49 -4.31 -19.22
N ILE A 129 23.09 -3.17 -19.54
CA ILE A 129 24.35 -3.08 -20.29
C ILE A 129 25.31 -2.16 -19.48
N PRO A 130 26.11 -2.74 -18.57
CA PRO A 130 27.05 -1.96 -17.77
C PRO A 130 28.12 -1.32 -18.67
N ALA A 131 28.52 -0.09 -18.36
CA ALA A 131 29.57 0.61 -19.11
C ALA A 131 30.93 -0.12 -19.09
N SER A 132 31.16 -0.98 -18.09
CA SER A 132 32.38 -1.79 -17.92
C SER A 132 32.41 -3.06 -18.77
N ALA A 133 31.34 -3.37 -19.52
CA ALA A 133 31.25 -4.58 -20.35
C ALA A 133 31.76 -4.39 -21.79
N ASN A 134 32.33 -3.22 -22.11
CA ASN A 134 33.15 -3.08 -23.32
C ASN A 134 34.56 -3.61 -23.03
N PRO A 135 35.11 -4.53 -23.84
CA PRO A 135 36.56 -4.74 -23.90
C PRO A 135 37.29 -3.47 -24.39
#